data_AF-A0A6L4A9T5-F1
#
_entry.id   AF-A0A6L4A9T5-F1
#
_cell.length_a   1.000
_cell.length_b   1.000
_cell.length_c   1.000
_cell.angle_alpha   90.00
_cell.angle_beta   90.00
_cell.angle_gamma   90.00
#
_symmetry.space_group_name_H-M   'P 1'
#
loop_
_entity.id
_entity.type
_entity.pdbx_description
1 polymer ?
#
loop_
_entity_poly.entity_id
_entity_poly.type
_entity_poly.pdbx_seq_one_letter_code
_entity_poly.pdbx_strand_id
1 'polypeptide(L)'
;FRALAELQEMEFGTSENPIGILNRSEAGNFQQRWVFDEDRNVLTDKQAGIEYKANDDTGDFVAADGSRAPIGYWVVIGFDNFEEIFSSSLTEGPLLRVFLWTIGYAFGGVMTSFAMGLFMAIMLDVKWRGIRIVRSLLLIPWAIPGMISILIWRGMLQGASQITEVSGIIPKTLDDLFGWTPAFFTDPTWAKIAILLVNLWFAYPYFMLISSGAMQSIPSSIYEAARVDGASSWRQFRDLTLPLILVSLGPLLIASFIFNFNNYLLLEALNGGGPPMRGANVPPVGHTDNLITYTYRYAFASGGTRDFGLASAIAVVIFFIVALLTLAQFRLTRRWEEIGENV
;
A
#
# COMPACT_ATOMS: atom_id res chain seq x y z
N PHE A 1 -34.07 -4.84 29.75
CA PHE A 1 -32.95 -5.32 28.89
C PHE A 1 -31.79 -4.33 28.77
N ARG A 2 -31.98 -3.03 29.04
CA ARG A 2 -30.90 -2.03 29.11
C ARG A 2 -30.06 -2.04 30.40
N ALA A 3 -30.59 -2.57 31.51
CA ALA A 3 -29.98 -2.43 32.82
C ALA A 3 -28.90 -3.47 33.19
N LEU A 4 -28.59 -4.48 32.35
CA LEU A 4 -27.56 -5.48 32.72
C LEU A 4 -26.16 -4.86 32.73
N ALA A 5 -25.86 -3.96 31.78
CA ALA A 5 -24.59 -3.23 31.75
C ALA A 5 -24.46 -2.33 32.99
N GLU A 6 -25.53 -1.62 33.36
CA GLU A 6 -25.58 -0.80 34.58
C GLU A 6 -25.41 -1.65 35.86
N LEU A 7 -25.97 -2.86 35.90
CA LEU A 7 -25.82 -3.79 37.03
C LEU A 7 -24.44 -4.44 37.10
N GLN A 8 -23.73 -4.61 35.98
CA GLN A 8 -22.35 -5.11 35.95
C GLN A 8 -21.33 -4.07 36.41
N GLU A 9 -21.68 -2.78 36.40
CA GLU A 9 -20.88 -1.70 36.96
C GLU A 9 -21.12 -1.51 38.48
N MET A 10 -22.14 -2.17 39.05
CA MET A 10 -22.41 -2.12 40.49
C MET A 10 -21.58 -3.16 41.25
N GLU A 11 -20.77 -2.68 42.19
CA GLU A 11 -20.09 -3.50 43.18
C GLU A 11 -20.79 -3.40 44.55
N PHE A 12 -20.93 -4.54 45.22
CA PHE A 12 -21.55 -4.68 46.54
C PHE A 12 -20.57 -5.37 47.50
N GLY A 13 -20.64 -5.15 48.81
CA GLY A 13 -19.79 -5.84 49.79
C GLY A 13 -18.79 -4.93 50.49
N THR A 14 -17.79 -5.52 51.14
CA THR A 14 -16.73 -4.77 51.84
C THR A 14 -15.56 -4.50 50.91
N SER A 15 -14.73 -3.50 51.22
CA SER A 15 -13.53 -3.17 50.42
C SER A 15 -12.56 -4.35 50.24
N GLU A 16 -12.62 -5.34 51.15
CA GLU A 16 -11.78 -6.55 51.10
C GLU A 16 -12.40 -7.69 50.26
N ASN A 17 -13.71 -7.66 50.01
CA ASN A 17 -14.43 -8.68 49.24
C ASN A 17 -15.56 -8.03 48.42
N PRO A 18 -15.23 -7.29 47.34
CA PRO A 18 -16.24 -6.74 46.47
C PRO A 18 -16.89 -7.85 45.64
N ILE A 19 -18.22 -7.86 45.63
CA ILE A 19 -19.08 -8.78 44.90
C ILE A 19 -19.69 -8.00 43.73
N GLY A 20 -19.42 -8.44 42.51
CA GLY A 20 -20.01 -7.89 41.30
C GLY A 20 -20.93 -8.91 40.63
N ILE A 21 -21.85 -8.41 39.80
CA ILE A 21 -22.77 -9.24 39.04
C ILE A 21 -22.08 -9.70 37.75
N LEU A 22 -21.96 -11.01 37.52
CA LEU A 22 -21.33 -11.59 36.32
C LEU A 22 -22.35 -11.71 35.18
N ASN A 23 -23.51 -12.27 35.50
CA ASN A 23 -24.61 -12.48 34.57
C ASN A 23 -25.94 -12.45 35.35
N ARG A 24 -27.06 -12.76 34.68
CA ARG A 24 -28.40 -12.63 35.28
C ARG A 24 -28.65 -13.56 36.48
N SER A 25 -27.85 -14.61 36.64
CA SER A 25 -28.04 -15.65 37.65
C SER A 25 -26.86 -15.80 38.59
N GLU A 26 -25.74 -15.14 38.32
CA GLU A 26 -24.49 -15.33 39.04
C GLU A 26 -23.86 -13.99 39.42
N ALA A 27 -23.46 -13.91 40.68
CA ALA A 27 -22.60 -12.85 41.21
C ALA A 27 -21.37 -13.52 41.83
N GLY A 28 -20.23 -12.85 41.76
CA GLY A 28 -18.94 -13.39 42.19
C GLY A 28 -18.11 -12.35 42.92
N ASN A 29 -17.20 -12.81 43.74
CA ASN A 29 -16.20 -11.97 44.40
C ASN A 29 -15.08 -11.64 43.41
N PHE A 30 -14.86 -10.35 43.14
CA PHE A 30 -13.80 -9.87 42.26
C PHE A 30 -12.56 -9.55 43.09
N GLN A 31 -11.55 -10.40 43.00
CA GLN A 31 -10.25 -10.11 43.59
C GLN A 31 -9.31 -9.57 42.51
N GLN A 32 -8.60 -8.49 42.84
CA GLN A 32 -7.54 -7.97 41.98
C GLN A 32 -6.47 -9.04 41.81
N ARG A 33 -6.29 -9.54 40.58
CA ARG A 33 -5.30 -10.57 40.26
C ARG A 33 -3.88 -10.01 40.17
N TRP A 34 -3.72 -8.87 39.51
CA TRP A 34 -2.42 -8.26 39.24
C TRP A 34 -2.18 -7.06 40.14
N VAL A 35 -1.09 -7.07 40.90
CA VAL A 35 -0.67 -5.93 41.74
C VAL A 35 0.74 -5.53 41.34
N PHE A 36 0.92 -4.25 41.04
CA PHE A 36 2.22 -3.66 40.77
C PHE A 36 2.71 -2.92 42.01
N ASP A 37 3.95 -3.22 42.40
CA ASP A 37 4.68 -2.56 43.49
C ASP A 37 5.72 -1.61 42.87
N GLU A 38 5.48 -0.30 42.96
CA GLU A 38 6.33 0.75 42.39
C GLU A 38 7.71 0.81 43.04
N ASP A 39 7.83 0.54 44.33
CA ASP A 39 9.10 0.61 45.06
C ASP A 39 10.03 -0.54 44.66
N ARG A 40 9.45 -1.71 44.38
CA ARG A 40 10.19 -2.92 44.00
C ARG A 40 10.27 -3.12 42.48
N ASN A 41 9.52 -2.35 41.69
CA ASN A 41 9.30 -2.58 40.26
C ASN A 41 8.93 -4.05 39.96
N VAL A 42 7.99 -4.58 40.75
CA VAL A 42 7.53 -5.99 40.66
C VAL A 42 6.04 -6.04 40.39
N LEU A 43 5.67 -6.88 39.44
CA LEU A 43 4.30 -7.26 39.17
C LEU A 43 4.01 -8.63 39.79
N THR A 44 3.00 -8.73 40.64
CA THR A 44 2.62 -9.99 41.30
C THR A 44 1.29 -10.51 40.75
N ASP A 45 1.26 -11.77 40.30
CA ASP A 45 0.03 -12.52 40.06
C ASP A 45 -0.44 -13.17 41.36
N LYS A 46 -1.46 -12.59 42.01
CA LYS A 46 -2.04 -13.10 43.27
C LYS A 46 -2.72 -14.46 43.11
N GLN A 47 -3.15 -14.84 41.90
CA GLN A 47 -3.78 -16.13 41.66
C GLN A 47 -2.73 -17.25 41.58
N ALA A 48 -1.62 -17.00 40.91
CA ALA A 48 -0.53 -17.96 40.75
C ALA A 48 0.53 -17.89 41.87
N GLY A 49 0.57 -16.79 42.62
CA GLY A 49 1.61 -16.51 43.62
C GLY A 49 2.99 -16.22 43.02
N ILE A 50 3.04 -15.75 41.76
CA ILE A 50 4.29 -15.52 41.02
C ILE A 50 4.61 -14.02 41.01
N GLU A 51 5.87 -13.67 41.32
CA GLU A 51 6.41 -12.33 41.16
C GLU A 51 7.21 -12.23 39.84
N TYR A 52 6.92 -11.18 39.07
CA TYR A 52 7.61 -10.84 37.83
C TYR A 52 8.34 -9.50 38.02
N LYS A 53 9.64 -9.46 37.74
CA LYS A 53 10.45 -8.23 37.81
C LYS A 53 10.39 -7.47 36.49
N ALA A 54 10.33 -6.14 36.57
CA ALA A 54 10.45 -5.29 35.39
C ALA A 54 11.82 -5.48 34.71
N ASN A 55 11.81 -5.67 33.39
CA ASN A 55 12.99 -5.60 32.55
C ASN A 55 12.90 -4.34 31.67
N ASP A 56 13.55 -3.26 32.11
CA ASP A 56 13.49 -1.95 31.45
C ASP A 56 14.16 -1.93 30.07
N ASP A 57 14.98 -2.95 29.74
CA ASP A 57 15.59 -3.07 28.41
C ASP A 57 14.58 -3.56 27.36
N THR A 58 13.62 -4.40 27.77
CA THR A 58 12.65 -5.01 26.83
C THR A 58 11.21 -4.55 27.07
N GLY A 59 10.91 -3.86 28.18
CA GLY A 59 9.55 -3.43 28.52
C GLY A 59 8.64 -4.57 28.98
N ASP A 60 9.21 -5.69 29.41
CA ASP A 60 8.47 -6.87 29.85
C ASP A 60 8.62 -7.10 31.36
N PHE A 61 7.66 -7.80 31.96
CA PHE A 61 7.80 -8.32 33.32
C PHE A 61 8.19 -9.81 33.26
N VAL A 62 9.32 -10.18 33.86
CA VAL A 62 9.91 -11.53 33.78
C VAL A 62 10.00 -12.16 35.17
N ALA A 63 9.48 -13.38 35.32
CA ALA A 63 9.60 -14.17 36.54
C ALA A 63 10.95 -14.88 36.62
N ALA A 64 11.28 -15.42 37.81
CA ALA A 64 12.55 -16.11 38.05
C ALA A 64 12.75 -17.37 37.17
N ASP A 65 11.67 -17.96 36.66
CA ASP A 65 11.68 -19.11 35.75
C ASP A 65 11.83 -18.70 34.26
N GLY A 66 11.91 -17.40 33.97
CA GLY A 66 11.98 -16.85 32.62
C GLY A 66 10.63 -16.65 31.93
N SER A 67 9.51 -16.97 32.59
CA SER A 67 8.17 -16.70 32.05
C SER A 67 7.87 -15.20 32.04
N ARG A 68 7.17 -14.74 31.01
CA ARG A 68 6.78 -13.34 30.84
C ARG A 68 5.33 -13.14 31.27
N ALA A 69 5.07 -12.03 31.96
CA ALA A 69 3.70 -11.61 32.22
C ALA A 69 2.99 -11.27 30.89
N PRO A 70 1.67 -11.45 30.79
CA PRO A 70 0.90 -11.11 29.60
C PRO A 70 0.77 -9.59 29.38
N ILE A 71 1.29 -8.77 30.29
CA ILE A 71 1.31 -7.31 30.22
C ILE A 71 2.76 -6.82 30.18
N GLY A 72 3.00 -5.82 29.35
CA GLY A 72 4.26 -5.09 29.24
C GLY A 72 4.03 -3.59 29.29
N TYR A 73 5.11 -2.82 29.13
CA TYR A 73 5.11 -1.36 29.15
C TYR A 73 6.08 -0.81 28.10
N TRP A 74 5.90 0.47 27.77
CA TRP A 74 6.73 1.14 26.77
C TRP A 74 8.08 1.52 27.36
N VAL A 75 9.16 1.20 26.64
CA VAL A 75 10.53 1.57 26.98
C VAL A 75 11.18 2.31 25.82
N VAL A 76 12.17 3.16 26.14
CA VAL A 76 12.94 3.89 25.12
C VAL A 76 14.10 3.01 24.66
N ILE A 77 13.99 2.52 23.42
CA ILE A 77 14.99 1.60 22.80
C ILE A 77 15.95 2.31 21.84
N GLY A 78 16.11 3.63 21.97
CA GLY A 78 17.06 4.40 21.15
C GLY A 78 16.88 4.22 19.63
N PHE A 79 17.90 3.68 18.96
CA PHE A 79 17.94 3.46 17.51
C PHE A 79 17.75 1.99 17.10
N ASP A 80 17.43 1.09 18.03
CA ASP A 80 17.43 -0.36 17.82
C ASP A 80 16.56 -0.78 16.62
N ASN A 81 15.36 -0.22 16.48
CA ASN A 81 14.49 -0.48 15.33
C ASN A 81 15.12 -0.06 13.99
N PHE A 82 15.92 1.01 13.96
CA PHE A 82 16.62 1.43 12.74
C PHE A 82 17.77 0.49 12.44
N GLU A 83 18.54 0.08 13.45
CA GLU A 83 19.62 -0.90 13.28
C GLU A 83 19.07 -2.24 12.79
N GLU A 84 17.93 -2.68 13.31
CA GLU A 84 17.22 -3.89 12.90
C GLU A 84 16.86 -3.84 11.40
N ILE A 85 16.34 -2.72 10.89
CA ILE A 85 16.02 -2.53 9.46
C ILE A 85 17.25 -2.76 8.56
N PHE A 86 18.43 -2.32 9.00
CA PHE A 86 19.68 -2.44 8.23
C PHE A 86 20.50 -3.69 8.57
N SER A 87 20.06 -4.48 9.54
CA SER A 87 20.69 -5.75 9.91
C SER A 87 20.47 -6.83 8.82
N SER A 88 21.33 -7.84 8.80
CA SER A 88 21.32 -8.89 7.76
C SER A 88 20.01 -9.69 7.73
N SER A 89 19.29 -9.82 8.85
CA SER A 89 18.06 -10.62 8.94
C SER A 89 16.91 -10.06 8.09
N LEU A 90 16.76 -8.74 8.02
CA LEU A 90 15.73 -8.05 7.25
C LEU A 90 16.21 -7.70 5.84
N THR A 91 17.48 -7.30 5.68
CA THR A 91 18.05 -6.90 4.39
C THR A 91 18.31 -8.07 3.44
N GLU A 92 18.74 -9.23 3.93
CA GLU A 92 18.84 -10.48 3.13
C GLU A 92 17.46 -11.16 2.98
N GLY A 93 16.46 -10.69 3.74
CA GLY A 93 15.10 -11.20 3.81
C GLY A 93 14.09 -10.53 2.87
N PRO A 94 12.81 -10.46 3.27
CA PRO A 94 11.72 -9.93 2.44
C PRO A 94 11.83 -8.44 2.12
N LEU A 95 12.48 -7.63 2.97
CA LEU A 95 12.48 -6.16 2.85
C LEU A 95 13.10 -5.69 1.53
N LEU A 96 14.25 -6.22 1.12
CA LEU A 96 14.88 -5.84 -0.13
C LEU A 96 14.01 -6.20 -1.34
N ARG A 97 13.33 -7.35 -1.29
CA ARG A 97 12.42 -7.79 -2.36
C ARG A 97 11.18 -6.89 -2.45
N VAL A 98 10.63 -6.50 -1.31
CA VAL A 98 9.54 -5.52 -1.19
C VAL A 98 9.98 -4.16 -1.71
N PHE A 99 11.18 -3.71 -1.35
CA PHE A 99 11.76 -2.44 -1.83
C PHE A 99 11.91 -2.42 -3.35
N LEU A 100 12.54 -3.45 -3.92
CA LEU A 100 12.72 -3.59 -5.37
C LEU A 100 11.37 -3.69 -6.10
N TRP A 101 10.41 -4.43 -5.54
CA TRP A 101 9.05 -4.47 -6.08
C TRP A 101 8.37 -3.10 -5.98
N THR A 102 8.53 -2.36 -4.89
CA THR A 102 7.94 -1.02 -4.73
C THR A 102 8.42 -0.07 -5.83
N ILE A 103 9.73 -0.07 -6.12
CA ILE A 103 10.30 0.71 -7.22
C ILE A 103 9.78 0.21 -8.57
N GLY A 104 9.81 -1.12 -8.78
CA GLY A 104 9.37 -1.73 -10.04
C GLY A 104 7.88 -1.49 -10.33
N TYR A 105 7.03 -1.56 -9.31
CA TYR A 105 5.61 -1.27 -9.38
C TYR A 105 5.36 0.22 -9.63
N ALA A 106 6.03 1.12 -8.90
CA ALA A 106 5.87 2.56 -9.10
C ALA A 106 6.33 2.99 -10.51
N PHE A 107 7.51 2.54 -10.94
CA PHE A 107 8.02 2.83 -12.26
C PHE A 107 7.18 2.18 -13.36
N GLY A 108 6.91 0.88 -13.26
CA GLY A 108 6.11 0.13 -14.23
C GLY A 108 4.69 0.67 -14.34
N GLY A 109 4.07 1.03 -13.21
CA GLY A 109 2.74 1.61 -13.15
C GLY A 109 2.65 2.97 -13.83
N VAL A 110 3.65 3.85 -13.64
CA VAL A 110 3.71 5.15 -14.33
C VAL A 110 4.00 4.96 -15.82
N MET A 111 5.02 4.18 -16.17
CA MET A 111 5.44 4.02 -17.56
C MET A 111 4.34 3.40 -18.43
N THR A 112 3.70 2.33 -17.95
CA THR A 112 2.62 1.66 -18.70
C THR A 112 1.39 2.55 -18.84
N SER A 113 0.97 3.22 -17.76
CA SER A 113 -0.19 4.10 -17.76
C SER A 113 0.04 5.36 -18.59
N PHE A 114 1.25 5.95 -18.53
CA PHE A 114 1.62 7.09 -19.37
C PHE A 114 1.68 6.70 -20.84
N ALA A 115 2.33 5.58 -21.19
CA ALA A 115 2.39 5.12 -22.57
C ALA A 115 1.00 4.85 -23.15
N MET A 116 0.12 4.18 -22.39
CA MET A 116 -1.26 3.95 -22.81
C MET A 116 -2.05 5.26 -22.91
N GLY A 117 -1.94 6.14 -21.91
CA GLY A 117 -2.62 7.43 -21.92
C GLY A 117 -2.21 8.31 -23.09
N LEU A 118 -0.90 8.41 -23.37
CA LEU A 118 -0.36 9.14 -24.50
C LEU A 118 -0.79 8.52 -25.84
N PHE A 119 -0.76 7.19 -25.96
CA PHE A 119 -1.27 6.49 -27.13
C PHE A 119 -2.74 6.83 -27.40
N MET A 120 -3.59 6.77 -26.37
CA MET A 120 -5.00 7.14 -26.47
C MET A 120 -5.18 8.63 -26.80
N ALA A 121 -4.36 9.51 -26.21
CA ALA A 121 -4.41 10.94 -26.49
C ALA A 121 -4.13 11.25 -27.98
N ILE A 122 -3.11 10.61 -28.56
CA ILE A 122 -2.76 10.73 -29.98
C ILE A 122 -3.87 10.16 -30.87
N MET A 123 -4.35 8.95 -30.57
CA MET A 123 -5.43 8.30 -31.32
C MET A 123 -6.71 9.14 -31.34
N LEU A 124 -7.00 9.86 -30.26
CA LEU A 124 -8.21 10.65 -30.10
C LEU A 124 -8.03 12.11 -30.52
N ASP A 125 -6.87 12.52 -31.03
CA ASP A 125 -6.62 13.87 -31.57
C ASP A 125 -7.18 14.02 -32.99
N VAL A 126 -8.49 13.77 -33.14
CA VAL A 126 -9.19 13.82 -34.42
C VAL A 126 -10.36 14.81 -34.36
N LYS A 127 -10.58 15.53 -35.46
CA LYS A 127 -11.70 16.49 -35.61
C LYS A 127 -12.99 15.76 -36.01
N TRP A 128 -13.59 15.03 -35.07
CA TRP A 128 -14.85 14.30 -35.26
C TRP A 128 -15.92 14.67 -34.23
N ARG A 129 -17.18 14.82 -34.65
CA ARG A 129 -18.29 15.28 -33.77
C ARG A 129 -18.53 14.38 -32.54
N GLY A 130 -18.33 13.07 -32.68
CA GLY A 130 -18.53 12.10 -31.59
C GLY A 130 -17.34 11.95 -30.63
N ILE A 131 -16.20 12.60 -30.91
CA ILE A 131 -14.96 12.38 -30.16
C ILE A 131 -15.08 12.78 -28.69
N ARG A 132 -15.94 13.77 -28.39
CA ARG A 132 -16.20 14.23 -27.02
C ARG A 132 -16.83 13.12 -26.18
N ILE A 133 -17.78 12.37 -26.74
CA ILE A 133 -18.44 11.27 -26.05
C ILE A 133 -17.42 10.15 -25.77
N VAL A 134 -16.63 9.79 -26.77
CA VAL A 134 -15.59 8.76 -26.62
C VAL A 134 -14.57 9.14 -25.54
N ARG A 135 -14.06 10.38 -25.57
CA ARG A 135 -13.14 10.90 -24.54
C ARG A 135 -13.78 10.83 -23.15
N SER A 136 -15.05 11.24 -23.00
CA SER A 136 -15.75 11.17 -21.72
C SER A 136 -15.93 9.75 -21.21
N LEU A 137 -16.30 8.80 -22.07
CA LEU A 137 -16.46 7.39 -21.69
C LEU A 137 -15.14 6.77 -21.23
N LEU A 138 -14.03 7.13 -21.87
CA LEU A 138 -12.70 6.64 -21.50
C LEU A 138 -12.18 7.22 -20.18
N LEU A 139 -12.76 8.31 -19.69
CA LEU A 139 -12.44 8.88 -18.36
C LEU A 139 -13.16 8.19 -17.20
N ILE A 140 -14.17 7.35 -17.48
CA ILE A 140 -14.97 6.66 -16.45
C ILE A 140 -14.13 5.88 -15.44
N PRO A 141 -13.10 5.10 -15.82
CA PRO A 141 -12.31 4.34 -14.84
C PRO A 141 -11.70 5.18 -13.72
N TRP A 142 -11.30 6.41 -14.05
CA TRP A 142 -10.72 7.35 -13.08
C TRP A 142 -11.77 8.08 -12.24
N ALA A 143 -13.01 8.17 -12.72
CA ALA A 143 -14.10 8.87 -12.03
C ALA A 143 -14.78 8.02 -10.94
N ILE A 144 -14.67 6.69 -11.00
CA ILE A 144 -15.32 5.79 -10.04
C ILE A 144 -14.45 5.65 -8.78
N PRO A 145 -15.03 5.62 -7.55
CA PRO A 145 -14.27 5.41 -6.32
C PRO A 145 -13.39 4.15 -6.35
N GLY A 146 -12.11 4.31 -6.01
CA GLY A 146 -11.09 3.27 -6.14
C GLY A 146 -11.45 1.96 -5.42
N MET A 147 -11.87 2.02 -4.15
CA MET A 147 -12.14 0.83 -3.34
C MET A 147 -13.13 -0.14 -4.00
N ILE A 148 -14.29 0.35 -4.45
CA ILE A 148 -15.33 -0.49 -5.06
C ILE A 148 -14.81 -1.07 -6.38
N SER A 149 -14.19 -0.24 -7.22
CA SER A 149 -13.61 -0.68 -8.48
C SER A 149 -12.55 -1.77 -8.30
N ILE A 150 -11.68 -1.66 -7.28
CA ILE A 150 -10.66 -2.67 -6.97
C ILE A 150 -11.30 -3.99 -6.52
N LEU A 151 -12.34 -3.95 -5.69
CA LEU A 151 -13.06 -5.16 -5.26
C LEU A 151 -13.78 -5.85 -6.43
N ILE A 152 -14.30 -5.09 -7.39
CA ILE A 152 -14.86 -5.65 -8.62
C ILE A 152 -13.75 -6.34 -9.42
N TRP A 153 -12.60 -5.68 -9.63
CA TRP A 153 -11.43 -6.29 -10.28
C TRP A 153 -10.96 -7.56 -9.58
N ARG A 154 -10.92 -7.56 -8.24
CA ARG A 154 -10.60 -8.75 -7.44
C ARG A 154 -11.55 -9.91 -7.76
N GLY A 155 -12.87 -9.66 -7.75
CA GLY A 155 -13.87 -10.67 -8.09
C GLY A 155 -13.75 -11.15 -9.55
N MET A 156 -13.48 -10.25 -10.48
CA MET A 156 -13.31 -10.59 -11.91
C MET A 156 -12.08 -11.44 -12.19
N LEU A 157 -10.99 -11.24 -11.44
CA LEU A 157 -9.72 -11.96 -11.58
C LEU A 157 -9.65 -13.24 -10.74
N GLN A 158 -10.59 -13.45 -9.81
CA GLN A 158 -10.60 -14.59 -8.90
C GLN A 158 -10.67 -15.90 -9.70
N GLY A 159 -9.67 -16.78 -9.56
CA GLY A 159 -9.72 -18.12 -10.16
C GLY A 159 -10.68 -19.05 -9.40
N ALA A 160 -11.17 -20.10 -10.06
CA ALA A 160 -11.86 -21.19 -9.37
C ALA A 160 -10.94 -21.77 -8.28
N SER A 161 -11.50 -21.95 -7.09
CA SER A 161 -10.81 -22.56 -5.96
C SER A 161 -11.76 -23.53 -5.26
N GLN A 162 -11.25 -24.35 -4.33
CA GLN A 162 -12.11 -25.25 -3.53
C GLN A 162 -13.19 -24.49 -2.73
N ILE A 163 -12.99 -23.18 -2.50
CA ILE A 163 -13.90 -22.30 -1.73
C ILE A 163 -14.80 -21.49 -2.68
N THR A 164 -14.35 -21.24 -3.92
CA THR A 164 -15.07 -20.45 -4.92
C THR A 164 -15.33 -21.33 -6.14
N GLU A 165 -16.51 -21.94 -6.18
CA GLU A 165 -16.93 -22.82 -7.29
C GLU A 165 -17.06 -22.08 -8.63
N VAL A 166 -17.28 -20.75 -8.59
CA VAL A 166 -17.42 -19.91 -9.79
C VAL A 166 -16.15 -19.10 -10.02
N SER A 167 -15.41 -19.44 -11.08
CA SER A 167 -14.34 -18.57 -11.60
C SER A 167 -14.89 -17.19 -11.94
N GLY A 168 -14.12 -16.16 -11.61
CA GLY A 168 -14.31 -14.81 -12.12
C GLY A 168 -14.37 -14.80 -13.64
N ILE A 169 -15.01 -13.76 -14.19
CA ILE A 169 -15.28 -13.67 -15.63
C ILE A 169 -13.98 -13.69 -16.45
N ILE A 170 -12.88 -13.11 -15.97
CA ILE A 170 -11.62 -13.05 -16.72
C ILE A 170 -10.99 -14.44 -16.83
N PRO A 171 -10.69 -15.17 -15.73
CA PRO A 171 -10.17 -16.53 -15.83
C PRO A 171 -11.05 -17.46 -16.66
N LYS A 172 -12.37 -17.38 -16.47
CA LYS A 172 -13.33 -18.20 -17.22
C LYS A 172 -13.25 -17.93 -18.72
N THR A 173 -13.30 -16.67 -19.14
CA THR A 173 -13.23 -16.32 -20.56
C THR A 173 -11.88 -16.68 -21.19
N LEU A 174 -10.78 -16.56 -20.45
CA LEU A 174 -9.46 -16.98 -20.94
C LEU A 174 -9.39 -18.50 -21.12
N ASP A 175 -9.93 -19.26 -20.17
CA ASP A 175 -10.00 -20.73 -20.28
C ASP A 175 -10.90 -21.17 -21.44
N ASP A 176 -12.07 -20.55 -21.61
CA ASP A 176 -13.01 -20.85 -22.71
C ASP A 176 -12.38 -20.55 -24.10
N LEU A 177 -11.58 -19.49 -24.21
CA LEU A 177 -10.98 -19.06 -25.48
C LEU A 177 -9.65 -19.74 -25.81
N PHE A 178 -8.82 -20.00 -24.80
CA PHE A 178 -7.42 -20.42 -24.98
C PHE A 178 -7.10 -21.76 -24.30
N GLY A 179 -8.04 -22.35 -23.55
CA GLY A 179 -7.84 -23.58 -22.77
C GLY A 179 -6.87 -23.41 -21.61
N TRP A 180 -6.58 -22.18 -21.20
CA TRP A 180 -5.66 -21.85 -20.12
C TRP A 180 -5.95 -20.48 -19.52
N THR A 181 -5.80 -20.37 -18.20
CA THR A 181 -5.88 -19.10 -17.48
C THR A 181 -4.66 -18.84 -16.59
N PRO A 182 -4.15 -17.60 -16.54
CA PRO A 182 -3.18 -17.18 -15.55
C PRO A 182 -3.69 -17.33 -14.12
N ALA A 183 -2.77 -17.66 -13.20
CA ALA A 183 -3.07 -17.81 -11.79
C ALA A 183 -2.85 -16.48 -11.03
N PHE A 184 -3.74 -15.51 -11.26
CA PHE A 184 -3.59 -14.11 -10.84
C PHE A 184 -3.39 -13.86 -9.33
N PHE A 185 -3.70 -14.82 -8.46
CA PHE A 185 -3.57 -14.67 -7.00
C PHE A 185 -2.57 -15.63 -6.36
N THR A 186 -2.17 -16.69 -7.07
CA THR A 186 -1.33 -17.75 -6.51
C THR A 186 0.07 -17.78 -7.12
N ASP A 187 0.22 -17.35 -8.38
CA ASP A 187 1.53 -17.19 -9.00
C ASP A 187 2.08 -15.77 -8.77
N PRO A 188 3.31 -15.61 -8.24
CA PRO A 188 3.91 -14.30 -7.96
C PRO A 188 4.01 -13.38 -9.18
N THR A 189 4.27 -13.93 -10.36
CA THR A 189 4.48 -13.13 -11.58
C THR A 189 3.14 -12.63 -12.09
N TRP A 190 2.15 -13.51 -12.17
CA TRP A 190 0.80 -13.14 -12.59
C TRP A 190 0.08 -12.22 -11.62
N ALA A 191 0.35 -12.32 -10.31
CA ALA A 191 -0.15 -11.38 -9.32
C ALA A 191 0.41 -9.96 -9.55
N LYS A 192 1.72 -9.85 -9.82
CA LYS A 192 2.36 -8.56 -10.16
C LYS A 192 1.80 -7.97 -11.45
N ILE A 193 1.60 -8.81 -12.47
CA ILE A 193 1.00 -8.40 -13.76
C ILE A 193 -0.44 -7.92 -13.53
N ALA A 194 -1.25 -8.65 -12.74
CA ALA A 194 -2.62 -8.25 -12.42
C ALA A 194 -2.66 -6.87 -11.75
N ILE A 195 -1.80 -6.62 -10.76
CA ILE A 195 -1.71 -5.31 -10.10
C ILE A 195 -1.36 -4.21 -11.09
N LEU A 196 -0.38 -4.43 -11.97
CA LEU A 196 -0.01 -3.46 -13.00
C LEU A 196 -1.13 -3.22 -14.00
N LEU A 197 -1.89 -4.25 -14.38
CA LEU A 197 -3.04 -4.13 -15.28
C LEU A 197 -4.19 -3.35 -14.66
N VAL A 198 -4.52 -3.62 -13.39
CA VAL A 198 -5.55 -2.87 -12.68
C VAL A 198 -5.09 -1.41 -12.52
N ASN A 199 -3.84 -1.19 -12.14
CA ASN A 199 -3.25 0.15 -12.04
C ASN A 199 -3.32 0.91 -13.37
N LEU A 200 -2.96 0.24 -14.48
CA LEU A 200 -3.07 0.77 -15.83
C LEU A 200 -4.49 1.25 -16.11
N TRP A 201 -5.48 0.39 -15.85
CA TRP A 201 -6.90 0.70 -16.08
C TRP A 201 -7.37 1.95 -15.31
N PHE A 202 -6.89 2.16 -14.09
CA PHE A 202 -7.20 3.35 -13.30
C PHE A 202 -6.46 4.61 -13.75
N ALA A 203 -5.19 4.49 -14.12
CA ALA A 203 -4.30 5.64 -14.29
C ALA A 203 -4.17 6.11 -15.74
N TYR A 204 -4.39 5.25 -16.75
CA TYR A 204 -4.33 5.67 -18.16
C TYR A 204 -5.27 6.85 -18.49
N PRO A 205 -6.49 6.98 -17.93
CA PRO A 205 -7.38 8.09 -18.30
C PRO A 205 -6.85 9.44 -17.82
N TYR A 206 -6.22 9.48 -16.65
CA TYR A 206 -5.51 10.65 -16.14
C TYR A 206 -4.40 11.05 -17.11
N PHE A 207 -3.55 10.09 -17.52
CA PHE A 207 -2.46 10.36 -18.46
C PHE A 207 -2.97 10.76 -19.84
N MET A 208 -4.07 10.18 -20.32
CA MET A 208 -4.73 10.59 -21.56
C MET A 208 -5.17 12.05 -21.50
N LEU A 209 -5.80 12.46 -20.40
CA LEU A 209 -6.29 13.82 -20.23
C LEU A 209 -5.16 14.85 -20.24
N ILE A 210 -4.14 14.65 -19.39
CA ILE A 210 -3.02 15.61 -19.28
C ILE A 210 -2.16 15.62 -20.56
N SER A 211 -1.97 14.46 -21.21
CA SER A 211 -1.23 14.40 -22.48
C SER A 211 -1.99 15.11 -23.60
N SER A 212 -3.33 14.95 -23.64
CA SER A 212 -4.17 15.68 -24.59
C SER A 212 -4.08 17.20 -24.39
N GLY A 213 -4.01 17.66 -23.14
CA GLY A 213 -3.82 19.07 -22.81
C GLY A 213 -2.42 19.58 -23.21
N ALA A 214 -1.38 18.82 -22.88
CA ALA A 214 0.01 19.16 -23.22
C ALA A 214 0.27 19.18 -24.73
N MET A 215 -0.36 18.30 -25.52
CA MET A 215 -0.22 18.35 -26.97
C MET A 215 -0.92 19.57 -27.58
N GLN A 216 -2.01 20.04 -26.97
CA GLN A 216 -2.74 21.23 -27.44
C GLN A 216 -1.98 22.54 -27.22
N SER A 217 -1.00 22.59 -26.32
CA SER A 217 -0.17 23.78 -26.13
C SER A 217 0.94 23.91 -27.18
N ILE A 218 1.22 22.87 -27.96
CA ILE A 218 2.25 22.90 -29.00
C ILE A 218 1.68 23.63 -30.24
N PRO A 219 2.28 24.74 -30.69
CA PRO A 219 1.81 25.47 -31.87
C PRO A 219 1.77 24.60 -33.13
N SER A 220 0.70 24.69 -33.92
CA SER A 220 0.54 23.90 -35.14
C SER A 220 1.61 24.20 -36.20
N SER A 221 2.18 25.42 -36.17
CA SER A 221 3.26 25.86 -37.06
C SER A 221 4.53 25.00 -36.93
N ILE A 222 4.83 24.47 -35.73
CA ILE A 222 5.97 23.56 -35.52
C ILE A 222 5.77 22.27 -36.34
N TYR A 223 4.56 21.73 -36.32
CA TYR A 223 4.22 20.53 -37.09
C TYR A 223 4.15 20.81 -38.61
N GLU A 224 3.75 22.01 -39.01
CA GLU A 224 3.76 22.43 -40.42
C GLU A 224 5.18 22.56 -40.96
N ALA A 225 6.08 23.21 -40.21
CA ALA A 225 7.49 23.32 -40.56
C ALA A 225 8.15 21.94 -40.68
N ALA A 226 7.90 21.05 -39.71
CA ALA A 226 8.42 19.68 -39.76
C ALA A 226 7.93 18.89 -40.99
N ARG A 227 6.68 19.13 -41.44
CA ARG A 227 6.16 18.52 -42.68
C ARG A 227 6.86 19.06 -43.93
N VAL A 228 7.17 20.36 -43.97
CA VAL A 228 7.95 20.97 -45.06
C VAL A 228 9.35 20.38 -45.12
N ASP A 229 9.97 20.11 -43.97
CA ASP A 229 11.27 19.44 -43.85
C ASP A 229 11.22 17.91 -44.12
N GLY A 230 10.06 17.38 -44.51
CA GLY A 230 9.88 15.97 -44.86
C GLY A 230 9.89 15.02 -43.65
N ALA A 231 9.65 15.51 -42.43
CA ALA A 231 9.57 14.67 -41.25
C ALA A 231 8.33 13.77 -41.28
N SER A 232 8.54 12.44 -41.15
CA SER A 232 7.45 11.48 -41.01
C SER A 232 6.73 11.63 -39.66
N SER A 233 5.50 11.11 -39.53
CA SER A 233 4.73 11.21 -38.28
C SER A 233 5.45 10.61 -37.07
N TRP A 234 6.19 9.51 -37.27
CA TRP A 234 7.01 8.92 -36.20
C TRP A 234 8.15 9.84 -35.78
N ARG A 235 8.79 10.51 -36.74
CA ARG A 235 9.85 11.49 -36.47
C ARG A 235 9.30 12.70 -35.75
N GLN A 236 8.14 13.21 -36.18
CA GLN A 236 7.43 14.29 -35.49
C GLN A 236 7.09 13.89 -34.05
N PHE A 237 6.59 12.68 -33.81
CA PHE A 237 6.31 12.21 -32.46
C PHE A 237 7.56 12.14 -31.58
N ARG A 238 8.60 11.43 -32.02
CA ARG A 238 9.79 11.15 -31.22
C ARG A 238 10.67 12.39 -31.02
N ASP A 239 10.80 13.23 -32.04
CA ASP A 239 11.75 14.34 -32.06
C ASP A 239 11.09 15.68 -31.68
N LEU A 240 9.75 15.81 -31.76
CA LEU A 240 9.02 17.03 -31.40
C LEU A 240 8.00 16.79 -30.29
N THR A 241 6.96 15.98 -30.53
CA THR A 241 5.83 15.87 -29.60
C THR A 241 6.26 15.35 -28.23
N LEU A 242 6.94 14.19 -28.19
CA LEU A 242 7.31 13.54 -26.94
C LEU A 242 8.28 14.40 -26.10
N PRO A 243 9.38 14.96 -26.65
CA PRO A 243 10.25 15.86 -25.90
C PRO A 243 9.51 17.09 -25.36
N LEU A 244 8.69 17.75 -26.17
CA LEU A 244 7.98 18.97 -25.78
C LEU A 244 6.94 18.72 -24.69
N ILE A 245 6.14 17.65 -24.78
CA ILE A 245 5.17 17.34 -23.72
C ILE A 245 5.87 16.90 -22.44
N LEU A 246 7.03 16.22 -22.51
CA LEU A 246 7.76 15.79 -21.32
C LEU A 246 8.26 16.97 -20.47
N VAL A 247 8.44 18.15 -21.06
CA VAL A 247 8.74 19.39 -20.31
C VAL A 247 7.63 19.73 -19.34
N SER A 248 6.38 19.68 -19.80
CA SER A 248 5.21 20.01 -18.98
C SER A 248 4.74 18.83 -18.12
N LEU A 249 4.91 17.60 -18.60
CA LEU A 249 4.42 16.39 -17.91
C LEU A 249 5.44 15.77 -16.95
N GLY A 250 6.73 16.10 -17.07
CA GLY A 250 7.81 15.56 -16.22
C GLY A 250 7.51 15.64 -14.72
N PRO A 251 7.10 16.81 -14.18
CA PRO A 251 6.74 16.94 -12.77
C PRO A 251 5.56 16.05 -12.38
N LEU A 252 4.57 15.86 -13.27
CA LEU A 252 3.40 15.03 -13.04
C LEU A 252 3.73 13.54 -13.07
N LEU A 253 4.68 13.12 -13.92
CA LEU A 253 5.19 11.74 -13.94
C LEU A 253 5.90 11.38 -12.64
N ILE A 254 6.71 12.30 -12.08
CA ILE A 254 7.38 12.09 -10.79
C ILE A 254 6.36 12.07 -9.65
N ALA A 255 5.38 12.98 -9.66
CA ALA A 255 4.30 12.97 -8.67
C ALA A 255 3.51 11.65 -8.71
N SER A 256 3.23 11.14 -9.92
CA SER A 256 2.57 9.85 -10.10
C SER A 256 3.44 8.68 -9.61
N PHE A 257 4.76 8.76 -9.80
CA PHE A 257 5.69 7.76 -9.24
C PHE A 257 5.61 7.73 -7.71
N ILE A 258 5.65 8.89 -7.06
CA ILE A 258 5.53 9.01 -5.59
C ILE A 258 4.18 8.48 -5.10
N PHE A 259 3.10 8.75 -5.84
CA PHE A 259 1.77 8.21 -5.55
C PHE A 259 1.76 6.68 -5.62
N ASN A 260 2.30 6.08 -6.70
CA ASN A 260 2.34 4.63 -6.83
C ASN A 260 3.28 3.99 -5.79
N PHE A 261 4.38 4.63 -5.44
CA PHE A 261 5.31 4.16 -4.40
C PHE A 261 4.60 3.92 -3.06
N ASN A 262 3.60 4.74 -2.73
CA ASN A 262 2.82 4.66 -1.50
C ASN A 262 1.38 4.15 -1.72
N ASN A 263 1.10 3.45 -2.82
CA ASN A 263 -0.26 3.01 -3.13
C ASN A 263 -0.67 1.79 -2.30
N TYR A 264 -1.03 2.03 -1.04
CA TYR A 264 -1.54 1.01 -0.13
C TYR A 264 -2.88 0.42 -0.61
N LEU A 265 -3.82 1.28 -1.02
CA LEU A 265 -5.20 0.88 -1.28
C LEU A 265 -5.30 -0.18 -2.38
N LEU A 266 -4.59 -0.02 -3.50
CA LEU A 266 -4.66 -0.98 -4.61
C LEU A 266 -4.15 -2.36 -4.19
N LEU A 267 -2.96 -2.41 -3.59
CA LEU A 267 -2.29 -3.67 -3.24
C LEU A 267 -3.06 -4.40 -2.14
N GLU A 268 -3.49 -3.67 -1.11
CA GLU A 268 -4.23 -4.26 0.00
C GLU A 268 -5.60 -4.78 -0.44
N ALA A 269 -6.38 -3.95 -1.12
CA ALA A 269 -7.76 -4.32 -1.46
C ALA A 269 -7.83 -5.40 -2.56
N LEU A 270 -6.86 -5.43 -3.49
CA LEU A 270 -6.86 -6.41 -4.58
C LEU A 270 -6.52 -7.80 -4.06
N ASN A 271 -5.34 -7.99 -3.44
CA ASN A 271 -4.86 -9.32 -3.05
C ASN A 271 -4.18 -9.39 -1.67
N GLY A 272 -4.18 -8.30 -0.90
CA GLY A 272 -3.54 -8.27 0.41
C GLY A 272 -2.04 -8.54 0.36
N GLY A 273 -1.34 -8.16 -0.72
CA GLY A 273 0.10 -8.34 -0.84
C GLY A 273 0.55 -9.74 -1.29
N GLY A 274 -0.38 -10.69 -1.46
CA GLY A 274 -0.07 -12.08 -1.82
C GLY A 274 0.50 -12.28 -3.24
N PRO A 275 0.90 -13.51 -3.61
CA PRO A 275 0.97 -14.72 -2.78
C PRO A 275 2.07 -14.63 -1.70
N PRO A 276 2.01 -15.44 -0.63
CA PRO A 276 2.95 -15.38 0.48
C PRO A 276 4.39 -15.68 0.04
N MET A 277 5.35 -14.94 0.58
CA MET A 277 6.77 -15.13 0.28
C MET A 277 7.37 -16.18 1.22
N ARG A 278 7.96 -17.23 0.65
CA ARG A 278 8.64 -18.27 1.45
C ARG A 278 9.83 -17.67 2.20
N GLY A 279 9.91 -17.94 3.50
CA GLY A 279 10.95 -17.41 4.39
C GLY A 279 10.64 -16.06 5.03
N ALA A 280 9.51 -15.42 4.68
CA ALA A 280 8.99 -14.32 5.48
C ALA A 280 8.33 -14.89 6.75
N ASN A 281 9.00 -14.73 7.88
CA ASN A 281 8.42 -14.98 9.21
C ASN A 281 7.34 -13.93 9.52
N VAL A 282 6.69 -14.05 10.68
CA VAL A 282 5.65 -13.15 11.18
C VAL A 282 6.13 -11.68 11.16
N PRO A 283 5.36 -10.73 10.60
CA PRO A 283 4.05 -10.88 9.97
C PRO A 283 4.13 -11.45 8.55
N PRO A 284 3.09 -12.16 8.05
CA PRO A 284 3.11 -12.71 6.71
C PRO A 284 3.24 -11.61 5.65
N VAL A 285 4.33 -11.67 4.88
CA VAL A 285 4.63 -10.77 3.76
C VAL A 285 4.51 -11.55 2.46
N GLY A 286 3.87 -10.96 1.46
CA GLY A 286 3.71 -11.55 0.15
C GLY A 286 4.57 -10.91 -0.94
N HIS A 287 4.49 -11.48 -2.13
CA HIS A 287 5.29 -11.11 -3.29
C HIS A 287 4.88 -9.78 -3.94
N THR A 288 3.69 -9.27 -3.63
CA THR A 288 3.19 -8.00 -4.17
C THR A 288 3.08 -6.90 -3.12
N ASP A 289 3.51 -7.15 -1.88
CA ASP A 289 3.61 -6.11 -0.86
C ASP A 289 4.61 -5.03 -1.27
N ASN A 290 4.20 -3.76 -1.16
CA ASN A 290 5.11 -2.62 -1.25
C ASN A 290 5.51 -2.17 0.16
N LEU A 291 6.42 -1.19 0.27
CA LEU A 291 6.91 -0.74 1.56
C LEU A 291 5.80 -0.27 2.51
N ILE A 292 4.75 0.37 1.99
CA ILE A 292 3.65 0.84 2.85
C ILE A 292 2.75 -0.31 3.33
N THR A 293 2.42 -1.30 2.48
CA THR A 293 1.67 -2.48 2.94
C THR A 293 2.52 -3.33 3.87
N TYR A 294 3.82 -3.47 3.61
CA TYR A 294 4.78 -4.11 4.50
C TYR A 294 4.81 -3.45 5.88
N THR A 295 4.90 -2.11 5.93
CA THR A 295 4.83 -1.35 7.19
C THR A 295 3.50 -1.60 7.92
N TYR A 296 2.39 -1.60 7.17
CA TYR A 296 1.08 -1.88 7.73
C TYR A 296 0.97 -3.29 8.33
N ARG A 297 1.64 -4.28 7.74
CA ARG A 297 1.65 -5.65 8.29
C ARG A 297 2.27 -5.70 9.68
N TYR A 298 3.38 -4.99 9.91
CA TYR A 298 4.01 -4.93 11.24
C TYR A 298 3.14 -4.22 12.27
N ALA A 299 2.48 -3.12 11.89
CA ALA A 299 1.64 -2.37 12.81
C ALA A 299 0.28 -3.04 13.11
N PHE A 300 -0.35 -3.68 12.12
CA PHE A 300 -1.78 -4.00 12.18
C PHE A 300 -2.18 -5.39 11.70
N ALA A 301 -1.28 -6.24 11.17
CA ALA A 301 -1.68 -7.58 10.72
C ALA A 301 -2.23 -8.42 11.88
N SER A 302 -3.30 -9.16 11.59
CA SER A 302 -3.87 -10.15 12.52
C SER A 302 -3.03 -11.43 12.50
N GLY A 303 -2.70 -11.97 13.69
CA GLY A 303 -1.99 -13.25 13.82
C GLY A 303 -0.49 -13.17 14.15
N GLY A 304 0.04 -11.97 14.41
CA GLY A 304 1.41 -11.75 14.90
C GLY A 304 1.48 -10.69 16.02
N THR A 305 2.67 -10.50 16.59
CA THR A 305 2.96 -9.39 17.51
C THR A 305 2.86 -8.08 16.71
N ARG A 306 1.98 -7.17 17.14
CA ARG A 306 1.89 -5.82 16.55
C ARG A 306 3.10 -5.01 16.99
N ASP A 307 4.02 -4.80 16.07
CA ASP A 307 5.23 -4.04 16.33
C ASP A 307 5.09 -2.62 15.77
N PHE A 308 4.55 -1.74 16.60
CA PHE A 308 4.40 -0.32 16.26
C PHE A 308 5.75 0.41 16.21
N GLY A 309 6.76 -0.06 16.96
CA GLY A 309 8.08 0.55 17.00
C GLY A 309 8.80 0.38 15.67
N LEU A 310 8.94 -0.86 15.23
CA LEU A 310 9.57 -1.21 13.95
C LEU A 310 8.78 -0.62 12.77
N ALA A 311 7.44 -0.70 12.79
CA ALA A 311 6.62 -0.09 11.75
C ALA A 311 6.83 1.43 11.64
N SER A 312 6.94 2.13 12.78
CA SER A 312 7.19 3.57 12.79
C SER A 312 8.59 3.91 12.24
N ALA A 313 9.60 3.11 12.56
CA ALA A 313 10.95 3.29 12.02
C ALA A 313 10.98 3.11 10.48
N ILE A 314 10.29 2.08 9.96
CA ILE A 314 10.16 1.87 8.51
C ILE A 314 9.41 3.06 7.86
N ALA A 315 8.36 3.57 8.49
CA ALA A 315 7.62 4.74 7.99
C ALA A 315 8.51 6.00 7.89
N VAL A 316 9.42 6.21 8.85
CA VAL A 316 10.41 7.30 8.81
C VAL A 316 11.39 7.12 7.65
N VAL A 317 11.85 5.88 7.39
CA VAL A 317 12.71 5.58 6.23
C VAL A 317 11.98 5.88 4.92
N ILE A 318 10.72 5.44 4.78
CA ILE A 318 9.87 5.75 3.62
C ILE A 318 9.73 7.27 3.45
N PHE A 319 9.48 8.01 4.53
CA PHE A 319 9.38 9.46 4.51
C PHE A 319 10.64 10.11 3.92
N PHE A 320 11.84 9.71 4.36
CA PHE A 320 13.07 10.27 3.82
C PHE A 320 13.28 9.91 2.35
N ILE A 321 12.94 8.68 1.92
CA ILE A 321 13.00 8.30 0.50
C ILE A 321 12.09 9.20 -0.33
N VAL A 322 10.83 9.35 0.07
CA VAL A 322 9.85 10.17 -0.65
C VAL A 322 10.23 11.65 -0.62
N ALA A 323 10.72 12.16 0.51
CA ALA A 323 11.18 13.54 0.65
C ALA A 323 12.36 13.82 -0.29
N LEU A 324 13.33 12.92 -0.38
CA LEU A 324 14.47 13.04 -1.30
C LEU A 324 14.01 13.02 -2.77
N LEU A 325 13.08 12.13 -3.13
CA LEU A 325 12.49 12.09 -4.48
C LEU A 325 11.73 13.39 -4.81
N THR A 326 11.00 13.93 -3.84
CA THR A 326 10.25 15.19 -3.99
C THR A 326 11.20 16.39 -4.11
N LEU A 327 12.29 16.43 -3.33
CA LEU A 327 13.32 17.46 -3.46
C LEU A 327 14.04 17.38 -4.81
N ALA A 328 14.31 16.16 -5.29
CA ALA A 328 14.86 15.93 -6.62
C ALA A 328 13.89 16.41 -7.71
N GLN A 329 12.59 16.13 -7.58
CA GLN A 329 11.53 16.65 -8.45
C GLN A 329 11.59 18.18 -8.52
N PHE A 330 11.58 18.88 -7.39
CA PHE A 330 11.60 20.35 -7.37
C PHE A 330 12.84 20.92 -8.05
N ARG A 331 14.02 20.33 -7.84
CA ARG A 331 15.26 20.77 -8.50
C ARG A 331 15.24 20.51 -9.99
N LEU A 332 14.69 19.37 -10.42
CA LEU A 332 14.51 19.07 -11.83
C LEU A 332 13.55 20.07 -12.42
N THR A 333 12.31 20.19 -11.93
CA THR A 333 11.28 21.11 -12.47
C THR A 333 11.81 22.53 -12.71
N ARG A 334 12.61 23.10 -11.80
CA ARG A 334 13.24 24.42 -12.01
C ARG A 334 14.14 24.48 -13.26
N ARG A 335 14.91 23.43 -13.53
CA ARG A 335 15.71 23.33 -14.76
C ARG A 335 14.85 23.20 -16.02
N TRP A 336 13.70 22.53 -15.94
CA TRP A 336 12.78 22.40 -17.09
C TRP A 336 12.06 23.73 -17.37
N GLU A 337 11.74 24.51 -16.34
CA GLU A 337 11.20 25.86 -16.44
C GLU A 337 12.22 26.83 -17.06
N GLU A 338 13.48 26.80 -16.61
CA GLU A 338 14.58 27.57 -17.21
C GLU A 338 14.85 27.21 -18.69
N ILE A 339 14.69 25.94 -19.10
CA ILE A 339 14.85 25.54 -20.51
C ILE A 339 13.65 25.99 -21.35
N GLY A 340 12.44 25.93 -20.81
CA GLY A 340 11.22 26.38 -21.49
C GLY A 340 11.15 27.88 -21.71
N GLU A 341 11.81 28.69 -20.88
CA GLU A 341 11.96 30.14 -21.11
C GLU A 341 13.03 30.47 -22.17
N ASN A 342 13.94 29.54 -22.46
CA ASN A 342 15.10 29.74 -23.34
C ASN A 342 14.92 29.12 -24.75
N VAL A 343 13.75 28.56 -25.06
CA VAL A 343 13.32 28.07 -26.39
C VAL A 343 12.11 28.86 -26.84
#